data_AF-A0A971GMC7-F1
#
_entry.id   AF-A0A971GMC7-F1
#
_cell.length_a   1.000
_cell.length_b   1.000
_cell.length_c   1.000
_cell.angle_alpha   90.00
_cell.angle_beta   90.00
_cell.angle_gamma   90.00
#
_symmetry.space_group_name_H-M   'P 1'
#
loop_
_entity.id
_entity.type
_entity.pdbx_description
1 polymer ?
#
loop_
_entity_poly.entity_id
_entity_poly.type
_entity_poly.pdbx_seq_one_letter_code
_entity_poly.pdbx_strand_id
1 'polypeptide(L)'
;MKRILISLTAVLFMVPALFSQNTGDIESLVSNELNAFLKTSEITRLLKTVNYTINYLFDEQTRSQVFLQRDDFRDKTGIDFLNEASLRNSGIDTSRPLSMAFYQDDNSRDVFILFVPVYNEKEFPLKFDEIR
;
A
#
# COMPACT_ATOMS: atom_id res chain seq x y z
N MET A 1 -11.62 -7.74 -9.21
CA MET A 1 -10.34 -7.01 -9.04
C MET A 1 -10.51 -5.67 -8.33
N LYS A 2 -11.51 -4.82 -8.66
CA LYS A 2 -11.80 -3.54 -7.96
C LYS A 2 -11.87 -3.63 -6.42
N ARG A 3 -12.48 -4.68 -5.86
CA ARG A 3 -12.57 -4.87 -4.39
C ARG A 3 -11.23 -5.24 -3.72
N ILE A 4 -10.30 -5.80 -4.49
CA ILE A 4 -9.06 -6.42 -3.99
C ILE A 4 -7.99 -5.34 -3.76
N LEU A 5 -7.90 -4.35 -4.66
CA LEU A 5 -7.03 -3.20 -4.40
C LEU A 5 -7.57 -2.39 -3.22
N ILE A 6 -8.89 -2.18 -3.13
CA ILE A 6 -9.55 -1.48 -2.00
C ILE A 6 -9.20 -2.13 -0.66
N SER A 7 -9.12 -3.47 -0.59
CA SER A 7 -8.69 -4.18 0.63
C SER A 7 -7.22 -3.93 0.98
N LEU A 8 -6.34 -3.90 -0.02
CA LEU A 8 -4.93 -3.56 0.17
C LEU A 8 -4.76 -2.11 0.64
N THR A 9 -5.52 -1.17 0.05
CA THR A 9 -5.57 0.23 0.49
C THR A 9 -6.14 0.34 1.90
N ALA A 10 -7.22 -0.38 2.23
CA ALA A 10 -7.85 -0.34 3.55
C ALA A 10 -6.92 -0.83 4.67
N VAL A 11 -6.11 -1.87 4.44
CA VAL A 11 -5.10 -2.34 5.41
C VAL A 11 -3.96 -1.32 5.55
N LEU A 12 -3.59 -0.63 4.47
CA LEU A 12 -2.62 0.48 4.49
C LEU A 12 -3.14 1.73 5.24
N PHE A 13 -4.45 1.92 5.35
CA PHE A 13 -5.07 3.11 5.96
C PHE A 13 -5.33 3.05 7.47
N MET A 14 -5.01 1.94 8.15
CA MET A 14 -5.24 1.83 9.61
C MET A 14 -4.08 2.32 10.48
N VAL A 15 -3.05 2.94 9.89
CA VAL A 15 -1.95 3.56 10.65
C VAL A 15 -1.64 4.94 10.09
N PRO A 16 -2.06 6.04 10.76
CA PRO A 16 -1.54 7.36 10.45
C PRO A 16 -0.07 7.42 10.90
N ALA A 17 0.86 7.17 9.98
CA ALA A 17 2.27 7.42 10.22
C ALA A 17 2.53 8.92 10.03
N LEU A 18 2.53 9.66 11.13
CA LEU A 18 3.01 11.04 11.19
C LEU A 18 4.45 11.11 10.67
N PHE A 19 4.61 11.91 9.61
CA PHE A 19 5.82 12.53 9.07
C PHE A 19 7.15 11.82 9.36
N SER A 20 7.60 10.99 8.41
CA SER A 20 9.01 10.63 8.28
C SER A 20 9.60 11.36 7.06
N GLN A 21 10.43 12.38 7.34
CA GLN A 21 11.26 13.04 6.34
C GLN A 21 12.40 12.11 5.93
N ASN A 22 12.13 11.21 4.97
CA ASN A 22 13.19 10.56 4.20
C ASN A 22 13.01 10.92 2.73
N THR A 23 13.98 11.69 2.23
CA THR A 23 14.08 12.28 0.91
C THR A 23 14.14 11.20 -0.17
N GLY A 24 13.35 11.38 -1.24
CA GLY A 24 13.40 10.52 -2.43
C GLY A 24 12.35 10.95 -3.44
N ASP A 25 12.80 11.17 -4.68
CA ASP A 25 12.22 11.87 -5.85
C ASP A 25 10.77 11.55 -6.28
N ILE A 26 10.02 10.70 -5.57
CA ILE A 26 8.64 10.37 -5.95
C ILE A 26 7.74 11.62 -5.88
N GLU A 27 8.03 12.54 -4.95
CA GLU A 27 7.34 13.83 -4.85
C GLU A 27 7.46 14.67 -6.14
N SER A 28 8.55 14.50 -6.90
CA SER A 28 8.74 15.17 -8.20
C SER A 28 7.95 14.54 -9.35
N LEU A 29 7.48 13.30 -9.19
CA LEU A 29 6.68 12.59 -10.19
C LEU A 29 5.20 12.96 -10.12
N VAL A 30 4.80 13.75 -9.12
CA VAL A 30 3.40 14.08 -8.90
C VAL A 30 3.12 15.54 -9.24
N SER A 31 1.97 15.80 -9.87
CA SER A 31 1.55 17.13 -10.29
C SER A 31 1.44 18.10 -9.09
N ASN A 32 1.65 19.39 -9.35
CA ASN A 32 1.42 20.46 -8.38
C ASN A 32 -0.06 20.59 -7.95
N GLU A 33 -0.98 19.93 -8.66
CA GLU A 33 -2.43 19.92 -8.40
C GLU A 33 -2.86 18.81 -7.42
N LEU A 34 -1.94 18.29 -6.63
CA LEU A 34 -2.26 17.31 -5.59
C LEU A 34 -3.13 17.90 -4.48
N ASN A 35 -4.18 17.18 -4.12
CA ASN A 35 -4.96 17.45 -2.92
C ASN A 35 -4.22 16.97 -1.67
N ALA A 36 -3.57 15.80 -1.73
CA ALA A 36 -2.76 15.28 -0.64
C ALA A 36 -1.69 14.31 -1.13
N PHE A 37 -0.56 14.26 -0.42
CA PHE A 37 0.48 13.25 -0.59
C PHE A 37 0.84 12.63 0.76
N LEU A 38 0.82 11.30 0.82
CA LEU A 38 1.16 10.53 2.02
C LEU A 38 2.40 9.68 1.73
N LYS A 39 3.26 9.55 2.73
CA LYS A 39 4.46 8.71 2.67
C LYS A 39 4.58 7.98 3.98
N THR A 40 4.74 6.66 3.91
CA THR A 40 4.87 5.83 5.11
C THR A 40 6.31 5.88 5.64
N SER A 41 6.55 5.26 6.79
CA SER A 41 7.89 4.74 7.09
C SER A 41 8.26 3.63 6.10
N GLU A 42 9.49 3.11 6.17
CA GLU A 42 9.88 1.88 5.48
C GLU A 42 8.82 0.77 5.66
N ILE A 43 8.53 0.03 4.58
CA ILE A 43 7.49 -1.02 4.58
C ILE A 43 7.74 -2.03 5.69
N THR A 44 8.99 -2.42 5.94
CA THR A 44 9.35 -3.32 7.06
C THR A 44 8.84 -2.80 8.40
N ARG A 45 8.95 -1.49 8.67
CA ARG A 45 8.46 -0.89 9.91
C ARG A 45 6.94 -0.77 9.92
N LEU A 46 6.36 -0.38 8.79
CA LEU A 46 4.91 -0.30 8.61
C LEU A 46 4.24 -1.65 8.87
N LEU A 47 4.78 -2.74 8.32
CA LEU A 47 4.27 -4.09 8.51
C LEU A 47 4.27 -4.51 9.97
N LYS A 48 5.29 -4.13 10.75
CA LYS A 48 5.32 -4.40 12.19
C LYS A 48 4.17 -3.69 12.90
N THR A 49 3.94 -2.42 12.58
CA THR A 49 2.84 -1.64 13.18
C THR A 49 1.48 -2.19 12.76
N VAL A 50 1.27 -2.49 11.47
CA VAL A 50 0.03 -3.06 10.95
C VAL A 50 -0.25 -4.42 11.60
N ASN A 51 0.74 -5.32 11.64
CA ASN A 51 0.59 -6.62 12.29
C ASN A 51 0.29 -6.48 13.78
N TYR A 52 0.93 -5.55 14.49
CA TYR A 52 0.63 -5.29 15.90
C TYR A 52 -0.82 -4.82 16.08
N THR A 53 -1.25 -3.84 15.30
CA THR A 53 -2.62 -3.30 15.36
C THR A 53 -3.65 -4.40 15.09
N ILE A 54 -3.47 -5.19 14.04
CA ILE A 54 -4.40 -6.29 13.69
C ILE A 54 -4.47 -7.33 14.81
N ASN A 55 -3.34 -7.73 15.38
CA ASN A 55 -3.29 -8.84 16.32
C ASN A 55 -3.74 -8.44 17.74
N TYR A 56 -3.52 -7.19 18.14
CA TYR A 56 -3.68 -6.76 19.54
C TYR A 56 -4.68 -5.63 19.75
N LEU A 57 -4.99 -4.82 18.74
CA LEU A 57 -5.89 -3.67 18.90
C LEU A 57 -7.27 -3.90 18.28
N PHE A 58 -7.37 -4.75 17.26
CA PHE A 58 -8.67 -5.08 16.67
C PHE A 58 -9.41 -6.15 17.47
N ASP A 59 -10.73 -5.99 17.50
CA ASP A 59 -11.62 -7.04 17.96
C ASP A 59 -11.53 -8.27 17.04
N GLU A 60 -12.01 -9.41 17.55
CA GLU A 60 -11.93 -10.68 16.86
C GLU A 60 -12.62 -10.68 15.50
N GLN A 61 -13.77 -10.01 15.38
CA GLN A 61 -14.53 -9.96 14.15
C GLN A 61 -13.75 -9.18 13.08
N THR A 62 -13.27 -7.99 13.41
CA THR A 62 -12.47 -7.15 12.51
C THR A 62 -11.18 -7.85 12.08
N ARG A 63 -10.46 -8.44 13.04
CA ARG A 63 -9.22 -9.20 12.76
C ARG A 63 -9.47 -10.36 11.80
N SER A 64 -10.57 -11.10 11.99
CA SER A 64 -10.93 -12.23 11.12
C SER A 64 -11.22 -11.77 9.69
N GLN A 65 -11.90 -10.62 9.52
CA GLN A 65 -12.14 -10.05 8.19
C GLN A 65 -10.84 -9.67 7.48
N VAL A 66 -9.87 -9.09 8.20
CA VAL A 66 -8.56 -8.75 7.63
C VAL A 66 -7.82 -10.00 7.16
N PHE A 67 -7.80 -11.07 7.96
CA PHE A 67 -7.14 -12.31 7.55
C PHE A 67 -7.82 -13.00 6.38
N LEU A 68 -9.15 -12.96 6.29
CA LEU A 68 -9.89 -13.44 5.12
C LEU A 68 -9.52 -12.66 3.86
N GLN A 69 -9.39 -11.33 3.94
CA GLN A 69 -8.95 -10.50 2.81
C GLN A 69 -7.50 -10.79 2.41
N ARG A 70 -6.62 -11.01 3.39
CA ARG A 70 -5.23 -11.45 3.15
C ARG A 70 -5.19 -12.77 2.41
N ASP A 71 -5.92 -13.76 2.89
CA ASP A 71 -5.91 -15.10 2.30
C ASP A 71 -6.50 -15.08 0.88
N ASP A 72 -7.62 -14.38 0.66
CA ASP A 72 -8.21 -14.20 -0.68
C ASP A 72 -7.24 -13.50 -1.65
N PHE A 73 -6.48 -12.50 -1.17
CA PHE A 73 -5.46 -11.82 -1.98
C PHE A 73 -4.29 -12.75 -2.30
N ARG A 74 -3.78 -13.48 -1.30
CA ARG A 74 -2.68 -14.44 -1.47
C ARG A 74 -3.05 -15.55 -2.43
N ASP A 75 -4.26 -16.08 -2.34
CA ASP A 75 -4.71 -17.18 -3.19
C ASP A 75 -4.84 -16.73 -4.66
N LYS A 76 -5.10 -15.43 -4.91
CA LYS A 76 -5.20 -14.87 -6.27
C LYS A 76 -3.87 -14.43 -6.86
N THR A 77 -2.96 -13.94 -6.03
CA THR A 77 -1.73 -13.25 -6.48
C THR A 77 -0.46 -14.01 -6.15
N GLY A 78 -0.51 -14.98 -5.24
CA GLY A 78 0.65 -15.62 -4.63
C GLY A 78 1.35 -14.75 -3.58
N ILE A 79 0.86 -13.54 -3.28
CA ILE A 79 1.51 -12.57 -2.41
C ILE A 79 0.73 -12.45 -1.09
N ASP A 80 1.41 -12.60 0.04
CA ASP A 80 0.88 -12.26 1.36
C ASP A 80 1.30 -10.84 1.72
N PHE A 81 0.35 -9.91 1.71
CA PHE A 81 0.63 -8.49 1.95
C PHE A 81 0.95 -8.14 3.41
N LEU A 82 0.79 -9.07 4.36
CA LEU A 82 1.19 -8.88 5.75
C LEU A 82 2.55 -9.55 6.06
N ASN A 83 3.15 -10.23 5.09
CA ASN A 83 4.41 -10.96 5.23
C ASN A 83 5.53 -10.30 4.43
N GLU A 84 6.57 -9.81 5.12
CA GLU A 84 7.69 -9.12 4.48
C GLU A 84 8.43 -9.99 3.45
N ALA A 85 8.69 -11.25 3.77
CA ALA A 85 9.40 -12.15 2.86
C ALA A 85 8.59 -12.39 1.59
N SER A 86 7.27 -12.53 1.70
CA SER A 86 6.39 -12.65 0.54
C SER A 86 6.43 -11.41 -0.36
N LEU A 87 6.38 -10.20 0.22
CA LEU A 87 6.55 -8.96 -0.53
C LEU A 87 7.93 -8.86 -1.21
N ARG A 88 9.01 -9.18 -0.50
CA ARG A 88 10.36 -9.17 -1.09
C ARG A 88 10.48 -10.17 -2.23
N ASN A 89 9.94 -11.38 -2.06
CA ASN A 89 9.94 -12.42 -3.09
C ASN A 89 9.10 -12.07 -4.32
N SER A 90 8.12 -11.17 -4.18
CA SER A 90 7.35 -10.64 -5.31
C SER A 90 8.01 -9.42 -5.99
N GLY A 91 9.22 -9.05 -5.55
CA GLY A 91 10.00 -7.97 -6.15
C GLY A 91 9.81 -6.60 -5.50
N ILE A 92 9.09 -6.51 -4.38
CA ILE A 92 8.88 -5.24 -3.65
C ILE A 92 10.08 -4.96 -2.74
N ASP A 93 10.60 -3.73 -2.82
CA ASP A 93 11.67 -3.26 -1.95
C ASP A 93 11.12 -2.77 -0.62
N THR A 94 11.04 -3.67 0.36
CA THR A 94 10.46 -3.35 1.67
C THR A 94 11.34 -2.47 2.55
N SER A 95 12.59 -2.19 2.13
CA SER A 95 13.46 -1.23 2.82
C SER A 95 13.09 0.23 2.52
N ARG A 96 12.17 0.45 1.56
CA ARG A 96 11.73 1.79 1.16
C ARG A 96 10.29 2.07 1.62
N PRO A 97 9.92 3.36 1.74
CA PRO A 97 8.53 3.77 1.98
C PRO A 97 7.57 3.41 0.85
N LEU A 98 6.29 3.25 1.20
CA LEU A 98 5.18 3.42 0.25
C LEU A 98 4.78 4.90 0.19
N SER A 99 4.39 5.35 -0.99
CA SER A 99 3.84 6.68 -1.17
C SER A 99 2.46 6.60 -1.80
N MET A 100 1.61 7.57 -1.49
CA MET A 100 0.29 7.68 -2.05
C MET A 100 -0.03 9.12 -2.39
N ALA A 101 -0.63 9.34 -3.55
CA ALA A 101 -1.05 10.63 -4.03
C ALA A 101 -2.56 10.66 -4.21
N PHE A 102 -3.19 11.77 -3.86
CA PHE A 102 -4.60 12.05 -4.03
C PHE A 102 -4.76 13.31 -4.87
N TYR A 103 -5.48 13.22 -5.98
CA TYR A 103 -5.80 14.36 -6.82
C TYR A 103 -7.21 14.20 -7.39
N GLN A 104 -7.76 15.30 -7.91
CA GLN A 104 -8.96 15.25 -8.73
C GLN A 104 -8.57 15.18 -10.19
N ASP A 105 -9.16 14.24 -10.93
CA ASP A 105 -9.00 14.23 -12.38
C ASP A 105 -9.78 15.38 -13.05
N ASP A 106 -9.59 15.55 -14.35
CA ASP A 106 -10.28 16.59 -15.14
C ASP A 106 -11.82 16.50 -15.09
N ASN A 107 -12.38 15.37 -14.63
CA ASN A 107 -13.81 15.16 -14.44
C ASN A 107 -14.26 15.31 -12.98
N SER A 108 -13.42 15.90 -12.12
CA SER A 108 -13.66 16.08 -10.68
C SER A 108 -13.86 14.77 -9.91
N ARG A 109 -13.29 13.66 -10.38
CA ARG A 109 -13.29 12.39 -9.66
C ARG A 109 -12.06 12.31 -8.78
N ASP A 110 -12.26 11.87 -7.54
CA ASP A 110 -11.13 11.61 -6.63
C ASP A 110 -10.35 10.38 -7.11
N VAL A 111 -9.09 10.59 -7.44
CA VAL A 111 -8.16 9.54 -7.88
C VAL A 111 -7.08 9.38 -6.84
N PHE A 112 -6.73 8.12 -6.55
CA PHE A 112 -5.57 7.77 -5.75
C PHE A 112 -4.55 6.99 -6.56
N ILE A 113 -3.28 7.33 -6.38
CA ILE A 113 -2.15 6.58 -6.94
C ILE A 113 -1.33 6.03 -5.77
N LEU A 114 -1.08 4.72 -5.78
CA LEU A 114 -0.16 4.07 -4.86
C LEU A 114 1.18 3.83 -5.58
N PHE A 115 2.25 4.36 -5.01
CA PHE A 115 3.61 4.14 -5.46
C PHE A 115 4.23 3.02 -4.63
N VAL A 116 4.46 1.87 -5.27
CA VAL A 116 5.08 0.69 -4.66
C VAL A 116 6.55 0.62 -5.10
N PRO A 117 7.52 0.66 -4.18
CA PRO A 117 8.92 0.52 -4.55
C PRO A 117 9.23 -0.93 -4.93
N VAL A 118 9.83 -1.14 -6.10
CA VAL A 118 10.18 -2.47 -6.62
C VAL A 118 11.66 -2.51 -6.99
N TYR A 119 12.31 -3.66 -6.84
CA TYR A 119 13.73 -3.82 -7.18
C TYR A 119 14.00 -3.73 -8.69
N ASN A 120 13.06 -4.24 -9.51
CA ASN A 120 13.17 -4.23 -10.96
C ASN A 120 11.79 -4.01 -11.59
N GLU A 121 11.55 -2.80 -12.11
CA GLU A 121 10.30 -2.41 -12.77
C GLU A 121 9.96 -3.29 -13.98
N LYS A 122 10.97 -3.76 -14.72
CA LYS A 122 10.75 -4.55 -15.95
C LYS A 122 10.10 -5.90 -15.66
N GLU A 123 10.43 -6.48 -14.50
CA GLU A 123 10.04 -7.81 -14.06
C GLU A 123 8.83 -7.80 -13.13
N PHE A 124 8.39 -6.61 -12.68
CA PHE A 124 7.25 -6.52 -11.79
C PHE A 124 5.94 -6.85 -12.52
N PRO A 125 5.16 -7.84 -12.05
CA PRO A 125 4.03 -8.39 -12.79
C PRO A 125 2.79 -7.48 -12.79
N LEU A 126 2.69 -6.53 -11.86
CA LEU A 126 1.56 -5.62 -11.71
C LEU A 126 1.93 -4.23 -12.24
N LYS A 127 1.62 -3.96 -13.51
CA LYS A 127 1.79 -2.64 -14.13
C LYS A 127 0.45 -1.93 -14.15
N PHE A 128 0.38 -0.77 -13.48
CA PHE A 128 -0.72 0.21 -13.46
C PHE A 128 -2.12 -0.34 -13.80
N ASP A 129 -2.91 -0.65 -12.78
CA ASP A 129 -4.37 -0.65 -12.92
C ASP A 129 -4.89 0.73 -12.50
N GLU A 130 -5.35 1.54 -13.47
CA GLU A 130 -6.13 2.74 -13.19
C GLU A 130 -7.44 2.30 -12.50
N ILE A 131 -7.60 2.60 -11.22
CA ILE A 131 -8.86 2.31 -10.53
C ILE A 131 -9.83 3.44 -10.83
N ARG A 132 -10.75 3.16 -11.76
CA ARG A 132 -11.96 3.96 -12.00
C ARG A 132 -13.16 3.44 -11.26
#